data_AF-A0A2R5LM91-F1
#
_entry.id   AF-A0A2R5LM91-F1
#
_cell.length_a   1.000
_cell.length_b   1.000
_cell.length_c   1.000
_cell.angle_alpha   90.00
_cell.angle_beta   90.00
_cell.angle_gamma   90.00
#
_symmetry.space_group_name_H-M   'P 1'
#
loop_
_entity.id
_entity.type
_entity.pdbx_description
1 polymer ?
#
loop_
_entity_poly.entity_id
_entity_poly.type
_entity_poly.pdbx_seq_one_letter_code
_entity_poly.pdbx_strand_id
1 'polypeptide(L)'
;MAPAWQEVQHAKVEKRCELVLSGPPISKRIEEEGHFDASVFALTHLNFLEVSHTCLSTLPDGIARLVNLTRLVLSANQLTQVPAELGSLKKLKFLDISNNGLESIPPELSRLSELQSFNVSFNKLSFLPDDFKSLSHLIVLNFACNEIADFPTFLTEGKFDFLTEVVGNKNCIASLPRGLEGSLPALKVLDVSANNIKEVPGEIGDCLKLKEIHLKDNPISDKRLRKLVDQCHYKQVLEYIKNHGPRNVEVTQDKGGKKGKKKKGGAAANATDVQAVANKFEILQLQDTSPVVVATDEVHDVRPYVVCCILRKVQLDKEGMLRKFLTLQNKLHDTLCAKRTEATIATHDLSKLSGKVTYSAKPPEQIKLTPLGRTKEMTALELYQQLAEEADALRKEKKRSTYPGIYKYLYLLKDKQRYPYLADDSGQVLSFPPITNSQGTRISEETRDVFVEVTGNSLPFCKKVMDVLLIESLKLGLGCDGGEDAPLHSLVVEKVKIVDKEGSLRVVYPSKTDLVCEGIALEVHTT
;
A
#
# COMPACT_ATOMS: atom_id res chain seq x y z
N MET A 1 -26.82 18.44 32.08
CA MET A 1 -26.45 17.63 30.90
C MET A 1 -26.21 18.60 29.76
N ALA A 2 -25.03 18.56 29.14
CA ALA A 2 -24.83 19.26 27.88
C ALA A 2 -25.89 18.74 26.87
N PRO A 3 -26.44 19.62 26.01
CA PRO A 3 -27.32 19.17 24.94
C PRO A 3 -26.55 18.19 24.05
N ALA A 4 -27.19 17.08 23.71
CA ALA A 4 -26.60 16.11 22.80
C ALA A 4 -26.23 16.75 21.46
N TRP A 5 -25.17 16.23 20.84
CA TRP A 5 -24.63 16.72 19.60
C TRP A 5 -25.68 16.69 18.48
N GLN A 6 -25.68 17.70 17.62
CA GLN A 6 -26.70 17.87 16.59
C GLN A 6 -26.82 16.66 15.67
N GLU A 7 -25.69 16.08 15.29
CA GLU A 7 -25.58 14.89 14.45
C GLU A 7 -26.22 13.67 15.12
N VAL A 8 -26.07 13.56 16.45
CA VAL A 8 -26.63 12.48 17.27
C VAL A 8 -28.15 12.66 17.43
N GLN A 9 -28.62 13.89 17.63
CA GLN A 9 -30.05 14.20 17.65
C GLN A 9 -30.70 13.93 16.29
N HIS A 10 -30.03 14.30 15.20
CA HIS A 10 -30.51 14.06 13.85
C HIS A 10 -30.64 12.55 13.57
N ALA A 11 -29.59 11.78 13.89
CA ALA A 11 -29.61 10.32 13.79
C ALA A 11 -30.73 9.68 14.64
N LYS A 12 -31.01 10.24 15.81
CA LYS A 12 -32.11 9.80 16.68
C LYS A 12 -33.48 10.04 16.06
N VAL A 13 -33.74 11.27 15.59
CA VAL A 13 -35.05 11.67 15.03
C VAL A 13 -35.34 10.90 13.74
N GLU A 14 -34.34 10.76 12.87
CA GLU A 14 -34.48 10.06 11.59
C GLU A 14 -34.30 8.55 11.68
N LYS A 15 -34.03 8.01 12.87
CA LYS A 15 -33.76 6.57 13.09
C LYS A 15 -32.68 6.02 12.15
N ARG A 16 -31.61 6.80 11.92
CA ARG A 16 -30.50 6.39 11.06
C ARG A 16 -29.77 5.19 11.65
N CYS A 17 -29.47 4.19 10.83
CA CYS A 17 -28.68 3.03 11.23
C CYS A 17 -27.16 3.27 11.18
N GLU A 18 -26.74 4.48 10.79
CA GLU A 18 -25.34 4.83 10.56
C GLU A 18 -25.06 6.19 11.19
N LEU A 19 -23.91 6.31 11.86
CA LEU A 19 -23.45 7.55 12.45
C LEU A 19 -21.93 7.70 12.25
N VAL A 20 -21.53 8.83 11.69
CA VAL A 20 -20.14 9.19 11.46
C VAL A 20 -19.83 10.48 12.21
N LEU A 21 -18.87 10.41 13.11
CA LEU A 21 -18.38 11.49 13.94
C LEU A 21 -16.87 11.63 13.73
N SER A 22 -16.46 12.35 12.69
CA SER A 22 -15.05 12.41 12.31
C SER A 22 -14.50 13.81 12.08
N GLY A 23 -13.18 13.92 12.26
CA GLY A 23 -12.39 15.09 11.92
C GLY A 23 -12.38 16.22 12.96
N PRO A 24 -11.75 17.36 12.61
CA PRO A 24 -11.49 18.47 13.52
C PRO A 24 -12.71 19.03 14.26
N PRO A 25 -13.92 19.14 13.67
CA PRO A 25 -15.08 19.66 14.38
C PRO A 25 -15.49 18.81 15.57
N ILE A 26 -15.45 17.48 15.41
CA ILE A 26 -15.77 16.54 16.49
C ILE A 26 -14.64 16.53 17.53
N SER A 27 -13.38 16.53 17.08
CA SER A 27 -12.22 16.63 17.98
C SER A 27 -12.31 17.85 18.88
N LYS A 28 -12.55 19.02 18.29
CA LYS A 28 -12.68 20.28 19.04
C LYS A 28 -13.82 20.22 20.05
N ARG A 29 -14.95 19.59 19.71
CA ARG A 29 -16.08 19.44 20.62
C ARG A 29 -15.77 18.52 21.79
N ILE A 30 -15.05 17.41 21.55
CA ILE A 30 -14.56 16.52 22.61
C ILE A 30 -13.59 17.27 23.54
N GLU A 31 -12.71 18.12 23.00
CA GLU A 31 -11.78 18.95 23.80
C GLU A 31 -12.52 19.98 24.65
N GLU A 32 -13.49 20.68 24.07
CA GLU A 32 -14.27 21.72 24.75
C GLU A 32 -15.20 21.16 25.83
N GLU A 33 -15.84 20.01 25.58
CA GLU A 33 -16.73 19.35 26.53
C GLU A 33 -15.99 18.45 27.53
N GLY A 34 -14.75 18.07 27.22
CA GLY A 34 -13.91 17.17 28.03
C GLY A 34 -14.38 15.71 28.07
N HIS A 35 -15.43 15.36 27.31
CA HIS A 35 -15.97 14.01 27.24
C HIS A 35 -16.61 13.71 25.87
N PHE A 36 -16.81 12.43 25.58
CA PHE A 36 -17.59 11.98 24.42
C PHE A 36 -19.10 12.06 24.72
N ASP A 37 -19.94 12.36 23.71
CA ASP A 37 -21.39 12.43 23.89
C ASP A 37 -21.99 11.04 24.17
N ALA A 38 -22.31 10.78 25.44
CA ALA A 38 -22.89 9.53 25.89
C ALA A 38 -24.28 9.24 25.29
N SER A 39 -24.95 10.25 24.71
CA SER A 39 -26.25 10.05 24.06
C SER A 39 -26.16 9.22 22.78
N VAL A 40 -24.96 9.08 22.18
CA VAL A 40 -24.69 8.13 21.09
C VAL A 40 -25.10 6.71 21.48
N PHE A 41 -24.82 6.31 22.72
CA PHE A 41 -25.12 4.97 23.23
C PHE A 41 -26.61 4.70 23.47
N ALA A 42 -27.47 5.71 23.31
CA ALA A 42 -28.92 5.53 23.28
C ALA A 42 -29.44 5.09 21.89
N LEU A 43 -28.64 5.20 20.84
CA LEU A 43 -29.00 4.85 19.46
C LEU A 43 -28.84 3.34 19.20
N THR A 44 -29.58 2.52 19.93
CA THR A 44 -29.46 1.04 19.89
C THR A 44 -29.76 0.38 18.53
N HIS A 45 -30.33 1.13 17.59
CA HIS A 45 -30.60 0.70 16.21
C HIS A 45 -29.42 0.91 15.24
N LEU A 46 -28.29 1.46 15.70
CA LEU A 46 -27.09 1.63 14.88
C LEU A 46 -26.50 0.28 14.46
N ASN A 47 -26.18 0.19 13.17
CA ASN A 47 -25.43 -0.91 12.54
C ASN A 47 -23.98 -0.50 12.24
N PHE A 48 -23.73 0.80 12.06
CA PHE A 48 -22.41 1.37 11.79
C PHE A 48 -22.17 2.61 12.65
N LEU A 49 -21.02 2.64 13.32
CA LEU A 49 -20.52 3.78 14.05
C LEU A 49 -19.06 4.03 13.66
N GLU A 50 -18.77 5.25 13.22
CA GLU A 50 -17.41 5.73 13.00
C GLU A 50 -17.15 6.93 13.91
N VAL A 51 -16.06 6.85 14.67
CA VAL A 51 -15.48 7.97 15.41
C VAL A 51 -13.99 8.02 15.06
N SER A 52 -13.60 8.83 14.08
CA SER A 52 -12.24 8.79 13.53
C SER A 52 -11.62 10.16 13.35
N HIS A 53 -10.29 10.25 13.42
CA HIS A 53 -9.56 11.52 13.31
C HIS A 53 -9.99 12.53 14.38
N THR A 54 -10.10 12.09 15.64
CA THR A 54 -10.47 12.94 16.78
C THR A 54 -9.47 12.78 17.94
N CYS A 55 -9.63 13.55 19.01
CA CYS A 55 -8.84 13.43 20.23
C CYS A 55 -9.40 12.42 21.24
N LEU A 56 -10.31 11.52 20.85
CA LEU A 56 -10.95 10.57 21.76
C LEU A 56 -9.90 9.72 22.48
N SER A 57 -9.79 9.89 23.80
CA SER A 57 -8.79 9.22 24.64
C SER A 57 -9.31 7.98 25.38
N THR A 58 -10.62 7.90 25.60
CA THR A 58 -11.30 6.75 26.21
C THR A 58 -12.60 6.47 25.48
N LEU A 59 -12.92 5.19 25.27
CA LEU A 59 -14.21 4.76 24.77
C LEU A 59 -15.09 4.36 25.96
N PRO A 60 -16.22 5.04 26.22
CA PRO A 60 -17.10 4.68 27.33
C PRO A 60 -17.74 3.29 27.18
N ASP A 61 -17.91 2.59 28.32
CA ASP A 61 -18.53 1.25 28.42
C ASP A 61 -19.97 1.20 27.87
N GLY A 62 -20.60 2.36 27.74
CA GLY A 62 -21.90 2.52 27.08
C GLY A 62 -21.95 1.95 25.66
N ILE A 63 -20.79 1.74 25.00
CA ILE A 63 -20.70 1.09 23.69
C ILE A 63 -21.41 -0.27 23.65
N ALA A 64 -21.43 -1.03 24.77
CA ALA A 64 -22.13 -2.31 24.87
C ALA A 64 -23.64 -2.23 24.60
N ARG A 65 -24.24 -1.05 24.71
CA ARG A 65 -25.67 -0.84 24.44
C ARG A 65 -26.00 -0.88 22.94
N LEU A 66 -25.00 -0.71 22.07
CA LEU A 66 -25.18 -0.74 20.61
C LEU A 66 -25.23 -2.18 20.09
N VAL A 67 -26.15 -2.99 20.63
CA VAL A 67 -26.23 -4.45 20.39
C VAL A 67 -26.45 -4.86 18.93
N ASN A 68 -26.85 -3.93 18.06
CA ASN A 68 -27.04 -4.15 16.62
C ASN A 68 -25.81 -3.78 15.77
N LEU A 69 -24.75 -3.27 16.39
CA LEU A 69 -23.58 -2.79 15.66
C LEU A 69 -22.90 -3.94 14.92
N THR A 70 -22.68 -3.74 13.63
CA THR A 70 -21.99 -4.67 12.73
C THR A 70 -20.62 -4.16 12.31
N ARG A 71 -20.41 -2.83 12.34
CA ARG A 71 -19.18 -2.17 11.95
C ARG A 71 -18.86 -1.05 12.93
N LEU A 72 -17.67 -1.09 13.52
CA LEU A 72 -17.15 -0.06 14.42
C LEU A 72 -15.78 0.41 13.92
N VAL A 73 -15.65 1.71 13.72
CA VAL A 73 -14.40 2.37 13.32
C VAL A 73 -14.05 3.41 14.36
N LEU A 74 -12.89 3.27 14.96
CA LEU A 74 -12.32 4.13 16.01
C LEU A 74 -10.88 4.54 15.65
N SER A 75 -10.61 4.65 14.35
CA SER A 75 -9.25 4.84 13.84
C SER A 75 -8.75 6.27 13.97
N ALA A 76 -7.44 6.46 14.14
CA ALA A 76 -6.82 7.78 14.26
C ALA A 76 -7.39 8.61 15.42
N ASN A 77 -7.44 8.01 16.61
CA ASN A 77 -7.74 8.73 17.85
C ASN A 77 -6.57 8.64 18.85
N GLN A 78 -6.82 8.93 20.13
CA GLN A 78 -5.83 8.91 21.20
C GLN A 78 -6.17 7.83 22.25
N LEU A 79 -6.88 6.77 21.85
CA LEU A 79 -7.32 5.73 22.78
C LEU A 79 -6.10 5.04 23.40
N THR A 80 -6.03 5.01 24.72
CA THR A 80 -5.01 4.24 25.46
C THR A 80 -5.50 2.86 25.86
N GLN A 81 -6.83 2.68 25.95
CA GLN A 81 -7.51 1.41 26.23
C GLN A 81 -8.85 1.36 25.51
N VAL A 82 -9.38 0.14 25.34
CA VAL A 82 -10.77 -0.11 24.95
C VAL A 82 -11.49 -0.89 26.06
N PRO A 83 -12.78 -0.62 26.33
CA PRO A 83 -13.51 -1.26 27.42
C PRO A 83 -13.77 -2.74 27.12
N ALA A 84 -13.74 -3.58 28.17
CA ALA A 84 -14.03 -5.01 28.07
C ALA A 84 -15.46 -5.29 27.56
N GLU A 85 -16.36 -4.36 27.87
CA GLU A 85 -17.76 -4.30 27.47
C GLU A 85 -17.94 -4.30 25.94
N LEU A 86 -16.93 -3.87 25.18
CA LEU A 86 -16.95 -3.96 23.71
C LEU A 86 -17.14 -5.41 23.24
N GLY A 87 -16.65 -6.39 23.99
CA GLY A 87 -16.84 -7.83 23.72
C GLY A 87 -18.30 -8.32 23.78
N SER A 88 -19.23 -7.48 24.24
CA SER A 88 -20.67 -7.79 24.24
C SER A 88 -21.33 -7.65 22.86
N LEU A 89 -20.68 -6.99 21.89
CA LEU A 89 -21.24 -6.70 20.57
C LEU A 89 -21.21 -7.93 19.64
N LYS A 90 -22.07 -8.91 19.90
CA LYS A 90 -22.08 -10.22 19.22
C LYS A 90 -22.27 -10.18 17.71
N LYS A 91 -22.85 -9.10 17.17
CA LYS A 91 -23.09 -8.92 15.73
C LYS A 91 -21.96 -8.20 15.00
N LEU A 92 -20.91 -7.79 15.71
CA LEU A 92 -19.82 -7.01 15.14
C LEU A 92 -18.99 -7.87 14.19
N LYS A 93 -18.88 -7.42 12.94
CA LYS A 93 -18.14 -8.08 11.85
C LYS A 93 -16.87 -7.34 11.48
N PHE A 94 -16.83 -6.03 11.70
CA PHE A 94 -15.71 -5.17 11.38
C PHE A 94 -15.35 -4.32 12.60
N LEU A 95 -14.10 -4.41 13.05
CA LEU A 95 -13.56 -3.58 14.11
C LEU A 95 -12.24 -2.98 13.65
N ASP A 96 -12.20 -1.65 13.56
CA ASP A 96 -10.97 -0.90 13.33
C ASP A 96 -10.70 0.02 14.51
N ILE A 97 -9.62 -0.26 15.22
CA ILE A 97 -9.09 0.52 16.35
C ILE A 97 -7.64 0.94 16.07
N SER A 98 -7.28 1.05 14.78
CA SER A 98 -5.93 1.39 14.34
C SER A 98 -5.56 2.85 14.60
N ASN A 99 -4.26 3.14 14.64
CA ASN A 99 -3.72 4.48 14.84
C ASN A 99 -4.27 5.11 16.13
N ASN A 100 -3.96 4.45 17.24
CA ASN A 100 -4.28 4.87 18.60
C ASN A 100 -3.02 4.69 19.48
N GLY A 101 -3.16 4.83 20.79
CA GLY A 101 -2.11 4.62 21.77
C GLY A 101 -2.30 3.35 22.60
N LEU A 102 -2.94 2.31 22.07
CA LEU A 102 -3.31 1.12 22.84
C LEU A 102 -2.06 0.32 23.23
N GLU A 103 -1.89 0.06 24.52
CA GLU A 103 -0.81 -0.79 25.05
C GLU A 103 -1.24 -2.25 25.26
N SER A 104 -2.55 -2.48 25.38
CA SER A 104 -3.15 -3.80 25.53
C SER A 104 -4.57 -3.82 24.95
N ILE A 105 -5.08 -5.02 24.70
CA ILE A 105 -6.46 -5.27 24.27
C ILE A 105 -7.13 -6.21 25.28
N PRO A 106 -8.37 -5.93 25.73
CA PRO A 106 -9.05 -6.79 26.69
C PRO A 106 -9.34 -8.17 26.07
N PRO A 107 -9.09 -9.27 26.82
CA PRO A 107 -9.35 -10.63 26.35
C PRO A 107 -10.84 -10.84 26.04
N GLU A 108 -11.75 -10.04 26.61
CA GLU A 108 -13.17 -10.07 26.33
C GLU A 108 -13.52 -9.80 24.86
N LEU A 109 -12.64 -9.20 24.04
CA LEU A 109 -12.88 -9.08 22.60
C LEU A 109 -12.93 -10.44 21.88
N SER A 110 -12.40 -11.50 22.49
CA SER A 110 -12.60 -12.90 22.05
C SER A 110 -14.08 -13.27 21.89
N ARG A 111 -14.97 -12.58 22.61
CA ARG A 111 -16.41 -12.81 22.62
C ARG A 111 -17.11 -12.29 21.35
N LEU A 112 -16.42 -11.60 20.46
CA LEU A 112 -16.90 -11.11 19.16
C LEU A 112 -16.94 -12.25 18.13
N SER A 113 -17.84 -13.21 18.32
CA SER A 113 -17.87 -14.48 17.55
C SER A 113 -18.11 -14.31 16.04
N GLU A 114 -18.66 -13.19 15.60
CA GLU A 114 -18.96 -12.87 14.19
C GLU A 114 -17.89 -11.98 13.54
N LEU A 115 -16.79 -11.69 14.23
CA LEU A 115 -15.77 -10.76 13.75
C LEU A 115 -15.04 -11.34 12.52
N GLN A 116 -15.07 -10.59 11.42
CA GLN A 116 -14.49 -10.97 10.13
C GLN A 116 -13.24 -10.15 9.80
N SER A 117 -13.19 -8.88 10.21
CA SER A 117 -12.05 -8.02 9.98
C SER A 117 -11.70 -7.30 11.26
N PHE A 118 -10.45 -7.49 11.69
CA PHE A 118 -9.92 -6.85 12.88
C PHE A 118 -8.62 -6.10 12.55
N ASN A 119 -8.68 -4.79 12.69
CA ASN A 119 -7.55 -3.89 12.48
C ASN A 119 -7.18 -3.20 13.79
N VAL A 120 -5.98 -3.50 14.29
CA VAL A 120 -5.36 -2.92 15.49
C VAL A 120 -3.96 -2.38 15.19
N SER A 121 -3.68 -2.11 13.92
CA SER A 121 -2.39 -1.57 13.49
C SER A 121 -2.09 -0.19 14.07
N PHE A 122 -0.82 0.21 14.13
CA PHE A 122 -0.39 1.51 14.66
C PHE A 122 -0.85 1.74 16.09
N ASN A 123 -0.44 0.85 16.97
CA ASN A 123 -0.64 0.96 18.41
C ASN A 123 0.69 0.62 19.10
N LYS A 124 0.67 0.44 20.41
CA LYS A 124 1.85 0.10 21.23
C LYS A 124 1.69 -1.27 21.87
N LEU A 125 1.02 -2.20 21.18
CA LEU A 125 0.73 -3.52 21.72
C LEU A 125 2.01 -4.35 21.81
N SER A 126 2.25 -4.96 22.96
CA SER A 126 3.35 -5.92 23.15
C SER A 126 2.94 -7.38 22.90
N PHE A 127 1.63 -7.67 22.94
CA PHE A 127 1.06 -8.98 22.65
C PHE A 127 -0.42 -8.85 22.23
N LEU A 128 -0.99 -9.94 21.71
CA LEU A 128 -2.44 -10.13 21.55
C LEU A 128 -2.91 -11.27 22.45
N PRO A 129 -4.11 -11.18 23.08
CA PRO A 129 -4.61 -12.21 23.99
C PRO A 129 -4.77 -13.58 23.35
N ASP A 130 -4.35 -14.65 24.04
CA ASP A 130 -4.50 -16.03 23.56
C ASP A 130 -5.97 -16.47 23.42
N ASP A 131 -6.89 -15.82 24.14
CA ASP A 131 -8.34 -16.04 24.04
C ASP A 131 -8.90 -15.82 22.62
N PHE A 132 -8.17 -15.08 21.77
CA PHE A 132 -8.56 -14.80 20.38
C PHE A 132 -8.60 -16.04 19.48
N LYS A 133 -8.15 -17.20 19.97
CA LYS A 133 -8.37 -18.50 19.30
C LYS A 133 -9.84 -18.84 19.03
N SER A 134 -10.77 -18.17 19.72
CA SER A 134 -12.21 -18.31 19.55
C SER A 134 -12.80 -17.47 18.39
N LEU A 135 -12.03 -16.57 17.77
CA LEU A 135 -12.46 -15.71 16.66
C LEU A 135 -12.47 -16.48 15.32
N SER A 136 -13.21 -17.58 15.25
CA SER A 136 -13.18 -18.53 14.12
C SER A 136 -13.67 -17.97 12.78
N HIS A 137 -14.44 -16.87 12.78
CA HIS A 137 -14.94 -16.21 11.56
C HIS A 137 -14.00 -15.15 10.98
N LEU A 138 -12.82 -14.96 11.58
CA LEU A 138 -11.87 -13.94 11.15
C LEU A 138 -11.36 -14.24 9.73
N ILE A 139 -11.42 -13.22 8.86
CA ILE A 139 -10.99 -13.25 7.45
C ILE A 139 -9.71 -12.44 7.25
N VAL A 140 -9.59 -11.32 7.98
CA VAL A 140 -8.45 -10.41 7.94
C VAL A 140 -8.06 -10.02 9.36
N LEU A 141 -6.79 -10.21 9.70
CA LEU A 141 -6.18 -9.71 10.92
C LEU A 141 -5.02 -8.78 10.58
N ASN A 142 -5.09 -7.53 11.04
CA ASN A 142 -4.00 -6.57 10.90
C ASN A 142 -3.56 -6.06 12.28
N PHE A 143 -2.34 -6.40 12.67
CA PHE A 143 -1.65 -5.93 13.89
C PHE A 143 -0.31 -5.27 13.57
N ALA A 144 -0.11 -4.79 12.34
CA ALA A 144 1.11 -4.12 11.92
C ALA A 144 1.45 -2.91 12.82
N CYS A 145 2.73 -2.56 12.90
CA CYS A 145 3.17 -1.31 13.55
C CYS A 145 2.77 -1.27 15.02
N ASN A 146 3.17 -2.32 15.72
CA ASN A 146 3.04 -2.50 17.16
C ASN A 146 4.41 -2.92 17.71
N GLU A 147 4.47 -3.28 18.98
CA GLU A 147 5.69 -3.70 19.69
C GLU A 147 5.68 -5.21 19.98
N ILE A 148 4.96 -6.00 19.16
CA ILE A 148 4.74 -7.43 19.42
C ILE A 148 6.03 -8.21 19.19
N ALA A 149 6.53 -8.85 20.25
CA ALA A 149 7.81 -9.58 20.22
C ALA A 149 7.66 -11.06 19.82
N ASP A 150 6.51 -11.66 20.13
CA ASP A 150 6.20 -13.06 19.84
C ASP A 150 5.04 -13.14 18.86
N PHE A 151 5.16 -14.00 17.86
CA PHE A 151 4.06 -14.22 16.92
C PHE A 151 2.82 -14.73 17.69
N PRO A 152 1.61 -14.22 17.43
CA PRO A 152 0.43 -14.57 18.22
C PRO A 152 0.12 -16.08 18.21
N THR A 153 0.32 -16.73 19.35
CA THR A 153 0.20 -18.18 19.54
C THR A 153 -1.20 -18.72 19.29
N PHE A 154 -2.23 -17.90 19.54
CA PHE A 154 -3.61 -18.25 19.22
C PHE A 154 -3.81 -18.59 17.74
N LEU A 155 -3.00 -18.04 16.81
CA LEU A 155 -3.08 -18.37 15.38
C LEU A 155 -2.61 -19.78 15.06
N THR A 156 -1.85 -20.42 15.96
CA THR A 156 -1.47 -21.83 15.86
C THR A 156 -2.32 -22.77 16.71
N GLU A 157 -2.91 -22.27 17.81
CA GLU A 157 -3.77 -23.07 18.68
C GLU A 157 -5.24 -23.11 18.23
N GLY A 158 -5.69 -22.06 17.55
CA GLY A 158 -7.05 -21.93 17.05
C GLY A 158 -7.26 -22.57 15.67
N LYS A 159 -8.52 -22.59 15.24
CA LYS A 159 -8.89 -23.04 13.90
C LYS A 159 -9.55 -21.90 13.12
N PHE A 160 -8.83 -21.34 12.15
CA PHE A 160 -9.27 -20.19 11.37
C PHE A 160 -9.54 -20.59 9.92
N ASP A 161 -10.69 -21.24 9.72
CA ASP A 161 -11.10 -21.79 8.41
C ASP A 161 -11.27 -20.69 7.33
N PHE A 162 -11.45 -19.43 7.74
CA PHE A 162 -11.71 -18.29 6.85
C PHE A 162 -10.59 -17.25 6.78
N LEU A 163 -9.55 -17.33 7.62
CA LEU A 163 -8.51 -16.30 7.70
C LEU A 163 -7.64 -16.34 6.44
N THR A 164 -7.75 -15.28 5.63
CA THR A 164 -7.06 -15.16 4.34
C THR A 164 -5.84 -14.25 4.39
N GLU A 165 -5.80 -13.33 5.34
CA GLU A 165 -4.78 -12.29 5.39
C GLU A 165 -4.37 -12.02 6.84
N VAL A 166 -3.06 -12.15 7.10
CA VAL A 166 -2.43 -11.82 8.38
C VAL A 166 -1.33 -10.80 8.09
N VAL A 167 -1.51 -9.60 8.64
CA VAL A 167 -0.61 -8.46 8.45
C VAL A 167 -0.03 -8.07 9.81
N GLY A 168 1.25 -8.37 9.99
CA GLY A 168 2.03 -8.18 11.22
C GLY A 168 3.37 -7.53 10.97
N ASN A 169 3.52 -6.77 9.88
CA ASN A 169 4.76 -6.07 9.57
C ASN A 169 5.12 -5.00 10.62
N LYS A 170 6.39 -4.63 10.70
CA LYS A 170 6.88 -3.57 11.61
C LYS A 170 6.50 -3.84 13.07
N ASN A 171 6.85 -5.03 13.53
CA ASN A 171 6.76 -5.45 14.92
C ASN A 171 8.15 -5.91 15.39
N CYS A 172 8.23 -6.50 16.56
CA CYS A 172 9.45 -7.04 17.16
C CYS A 172 9.55 -8.57 17.04
N ILE A 173 8.79 -9.21 16.14
CA ILE A 173 8.62 -10.67 16.10
C ILE A 173 9.97 -11.36 15.87
N ALA A 174 10.42 -12.16 16.83
CA ALA A 174 11.71 -12.83 16.77
C ALA A 174 11.69 -14.16 16.01
N SER A 175 10.55 -14.84 15.97
CA SER A 175 10.39 -16.15 15.34
C SER A 175 8.98 -16.33 14.77
N LEU A 176 8.88 -17.08 13.68
CA LEU A 176 7.61 -17.57 13.17
C LEU A 176 7.33 -18.96 13.75
N PRO A 177 6.08 -19.27 14.11
CA PRO A 177 5.75 -20.56 14.67
C PRO A 177 5.64 -21.62 13.57
N ARG A 178 5.66 -22.89 13.98
CA ARG A 178 5.34 -24.04 13.14
C ARG A 178 3.85 -24.36 13.28
N GLY A 179 3.23 -25.01 12.29
CA GLY A 179 1.82 -25.46 12.37
C GLY A 179 0.80 -24.49 11.80
N LEU A 180 1.22 -23.37 11.21
CA LEU A 180 0.32 -22.41 10.53
C LEU A 180 -0.42 -23.06 9.35
N GLU A 181 0.21 -24.02 8.68
CA GLU A 181 -0.35 -24.75 7.55
C GLU A 181 -1.60 -25.56 7.93
N GLY A 182 -1.71 -25.98 9.19
CA GLY A 182 -2.86 -26.70 9.72
C GLY A 182 -3.96 -25.78 10.27
N SER A 183 -3.56 -24.71 10.96
CA SER A 183 -4.52 -23.80 11.61
C SER A 183 -5.13 -22.77 10.64
N LEU A 184 -4.44 -22.42 9.55
CA LEU A 184 -4.82 -21.36 8.61
C LEU A 184 -5.00 -21.89 7.16
N PRO A 185 -5.94 -22.82 6.89
CA PRO A 185 -6.11 -23.46 5.57
C PRO A 185 -6.54 -22.49 4.44
N ALA A 186 -7.02 -21.30 4.81
CA ALA A 186 -7.46 -20.26 3.88
C ALA A 186 -6.42 -19.16 3.61
N LEU A 187 -5.26 -19.18 4.29
CA LEU A 187 -4.28 -18.10 4.26
C LEU A 187 -3.74 -17.89 2.84
N LYS A 188 -3.81 -16.64 2.36
CA LYS A 188 -3.32 -16.20 1.04
C LYS A 188 -2.17 -15.20 1.16
N VAL A 189 -2.20 -14.37 2.19
CA VAL A 189 -1.23 -13.30 2.43
C VAL A 189 -0.73 -13.40 3.87
N LEU A 190 0.59 -13.51 4.02
CA LEU A 190 1.28 -13.36 5.29
C LEU A 190 2.31 -12.24 5.16
N ASP A 191 2.03 -11.09 5.78
CA ASP A 191 3.01 -10.01 5.88
C ASP A 191 3.62 -9.94 7.26
N VAL A 192 4.91 -10.27 7.35
CA VAL A 192 5.71 -10.19 8.57
C VAL A 192 7.03 -9.47 8.27
N SER A 193 7.00 -8.55 7.29
CA SER A 193 8.15 -7.73 6.92
C SER A 193 8.55 -6.77 8.06
N ALA A 194 9.79 -6.31 8.08
CA ALA A 194 10.31 -5.40 9.11
C ALA A 194 10.08 -5.94 10.54
N ASN A 195 10.53 -7.17 10.79
CA ASN A 195 10.52 -7.81 12.11
C ASN A 195 11.95 -8.29 12.46
N ASN A 196 12.11 -9.09 13.53
CA ASN A 196 13.38 -9.64 13.97
C ASN A 196 13.53 -11.14 13.62
N ILE A 197 12.86 -11.61 12.56
CA ILE A 197 12.81 -13.02 12.18
C ILE A 197 14.15 -13.46 11.58
N LYS A 198 14.82 -14.41 12.25
CA LYS A 198 16.11 -14.95 11.80
C LYS A 198 16.00 -16.19 10.93
N GLU A 199 14.92 -16.95 11.10
CA GLU A 199 14.71 -18.24 10.46
C GLU A 199 13.23 -18.42 10.12
N VAL A 200 12.95 -19.05 8.98
CA VAL A 200 11.59 -19.21 8.45
C VAL A 200 11.30 -20.71 8.33
N PRO A 201 10.39 -21.28 9.15
CA PRO A 201 10.04 -22.70 9.10
C PRO A 201 9.64 -23.17 7.69
N GLY A 202 10.10 -24.36 7.30
CA GLY A 202 9.79 -24.95 5.99
C GLY A 202 8.30 -25.28 5.81
N GLU A 203 7.61 -25.53 6.92
CA GLU A 203 6.17 -25.80 7.03
C GLU A 203 5.31 -24.64 6.50
N ILE A 204 5.82 -23.40 6.55
CA ILE A 204 5.14 -22.24 5.95
C ILE A 204 4.96 -22.43 4.43
N GLY A 205 5.92 -23.09 3.78
CA GLY A 205 5.82 -23.43 2.35
C GLY A 205 4.77 -24.51 2.05
N ASP A 206 4.22 -25.19 3.06
CA ASP A 206 3.16 -26.19 2.93
C ASP A 206 1.74 -25.59 3.04
N CYS A 207 1.61 -24.28 3.33
CA CYS A 207 0.33 -23.57 3.33
C CYS A 207 -0.31 -23.57 1.93
N LEU A 208 -1.37 -24.35 1.74
CA LEU A 208 -1.94 -24.68 0.42
C LEU A 208 -2.39 -23.49 -0.41
N LYS A 209 -2.87 -22.42 0.23
CA LYS A 209 -3.41 -21.23 -0.45
C LYS A 209 -2.52 -20.00 -0.36
N LEU A 210 -1.35 -20.10 0.30
CA LEU A 210 -0.45 -18.97 0.50
C LEU A 210 0.17 -18.56 -0.84
N LYS A 211 -0.07 -17.31 -1.24
CA LYS A 211 0.39 -16.74 -2.52
C LYS A 211 1.43 -15.65 -2.31
N GLU A 212 1.28 -14.90 -1.22
CA GLU A 212 2.08 -13.71 -0.93
C GLU A 212 2.66 -13.87 0.47
N ILE A 213 3.99 -13.84 0.56
CA ILE A 213 4.73 -13.87 1.82
C ILE A 213 5.74 -12.73 1.83
N HIS A 214 5.56 -11.80 2.77
CA HIS A 214 6.42 -10.64 2.89
C HIS A 214 7.35 -10.83 4.08
N LEU A 215 8.62 -11.04 3.76
CA LEU A 215 9.70 -11.33 4.72
C LEU A 215 10.79 -10.26 4.70
N LYS A 216 10.62 -9.22 3.88
CA LYS A 216 11.61 -8.17 3.67
C LYS A 216 11.96 -7.49 5.00
N ASP A 217 13.16 -6.94 5.11
CA ASP A 217 13.58 -6.15 6.26
C ASP A 217 13.60 -6.97 7.58
N ASN A 218 13.84 -8.28 7.47
CA ASN A 218 14.13 -9.19 8.59
C ASN A 218 15.60 -9.65 8.55
N PRO A 219 16.25 -9.89 9.71
CA PRO A 219 17.62 -10.40 9.79
C PRO A 219 17.72 -11.91 9.50
N ILE A 220 17.18 -12.35 8.35
CA ILE A 220 17.15 -13.77 7.94
C ILE A 220 18.58 -14.29 7.77
N SER A 221 18.90 -15.38 8.47
CA SER A 221 20.24 -15.98 8.50
C SER A 221 20.61 -16.62 7.16
N ASP A 222 19.65 -17.24 6.48
CA ASP A 222 19.83 -17.80 5.13
C ASP A 222 20.03 -16.66 4.11
N LYS A 223 21.28 -16.52 3.65
CA LYS A 223 21.67 -15.49 2.67
C LYS A 223 20.99 -15.68 1.31
N ARG A 224 20.66 -16.91 0.91
CA ARG A 224 20.00 -17.21 -0.36
C ARG A 224 18.52 -16.88 -0.27
N LEU A 225 17.84 -17.27 0.82
CA LEU A 225 16.47 -16.86 1.08
C LEU A 225 16.36 -15.34 1.11
N ARG A 226 17.27 -14.66 1.83
CA ARG A 226 17.30 -13.19 1.89
C ARG A 226 17.38 -12.54 0.50
N LYS A 227 18.28 -13.03 -0.37
CA LYS A 227 18.37 -12.55 -1.77
C LYS A 227 17.07 -12.77 -2.57
N LEU A 228 16.38 -13.90 -2.36
CA LEU A 228 15.11 -14.18 -3.03
C LEU A 228 13.99 -13.25 -2.53
N VAL A 229 13.98 -12.97 -1.22
CA VAL A 229 13.05 -12.02 -0.59
C VAL A 229 13.26 -10.61 -1.15
N ASP A 230 14.52 -10.16 -1.27
CA ASP A 230 14.86 -8.82 -1.82
C ASP A 230 14.42 -8.63 -3.29
N GLN A 231 14.31 -9.74 -4.04
CA GLN A 231 13.85 -9.77 -5.42
C GLN A 231 12.31 -9.82 -5.57
N CYS A 232 11.57 -9.88 -4.45
CA CYS A 232 10.11 -9.90 -4.40
C CYS A 232 9.45 -11.00 -5.26
N HIS A 233 10.04 -12.20 -5.32
CA HIS A 233 9.52 -13.33 -6.07
C HIS A 233 8.75 -14.32 -5.16
N TYR A 234 7.55 -13.98 -4.70
CA TYR A 234 6.79 -14.75 -3.70
C TYR A 234 6.70 -16.26 -4.00
N LYS A 235 6.38 -16.64 -5.24
CA LYS A 235 6.32 -18.06 -5.64
C LYS A 235 7.66 -18.78 -5.48
N GLN A 236 8.77 -18.13 -5.82
CA GLN A 236 10.11 -18.73 -5.69
C GLN A 236 10.56 -18.75 -4.22
N VAL A 237 10.20 -17.72 -3.45
CA VAL A 237 10.44 -17.66 -2.01
C VAL A 237 9.71 -18.81 -1.30
N LEU A 238 8.43 -19.00 -1.57
CA LEU A 238 7.62 -20.09 -1.01
C LEU A 238 8.18 -21.47 -1.39
N GLU A 239 8.50 -21.68 -2.67
CA GLU A 239 9.10 -22.94 -3.13
C GLU A 239 10.47 -23.19 -2.49
N TYR A 240 11.26 -22.13 -2.28
CA TYR A 240 12.55 -22.25 -1.62
C TYR A 240 12.38 -22.60 -0.13
N ILE A 241 11.51 -21.89 0.59
CA ILE A 241 11.18 -22.16 2.00
C ILE A 241 10.70 -23.60 2.15
N LYS A 242 9.78 -24.05 1.29
CA LYS A 242 9.25 -25.41 1.32
C LYS A 242 10.34 -26.48 1.27
N ASN A 243 11.33 -26.28 0.39
CA ASN A 243 12.37 -27.27 0.09
C ASN A 243 13.62 -27.15 0.96
N HIS A 244 13.91 -25.97 1.54
CA HIS A 244 15.18 -25.68 2.23
C HIS A 244 15.00 -25.08 3.63
N GLY A 245 13.79 -24.68 4.01
CA GLY A 245 13.52 -24.17 5.35
C GLY A 245 13.69 -25.26 6.41
N PRO A 246 14.11 -24.91 7.64
CA PRO A 246 14.20 -25.86 8.75
C PRO A 246 12.84 -26.52 8.98
N ARG A 247 12.82 -27.85 9.01
CA ARG A 247 11.67 -28.65 9.43
C ARG A 247 12.01 -29.35 10.74
N ASN A 248 11.01 -29.64 11.56
CA ASN A 248 11.23 -30.55 12.69
C ASN A 248 11.52 -31.95 12.12
N VAL A 249 12.79 -32.34 12.13
CA VAL A 249 13.17 -33.75 12.02
C VAL A 249 12.98 -34.32 13.41
N GLU A 250 12.12 -35.34 13.57
CA GLU A 250 12.16 -36.17 14.76
C GLU A 250 13.59 -36.66 14.94
N VAL A 251 14.24 -36.21 16.01
CA VAL A 251 15.61 -36.58 16.32
C VAL A 251 15.62 -38.04 16.73
N THR A 252 15.87 -38.94 15.77
CA THR A 252 16.56 -40.20 16.10
C THR A 252 17.99 -39.82 16.48
N GLN A 253 18.32 -40.07 17.75
CA GLN A 253 19.64 -39.87 18.33
C GLN A 253 20.74 -40.42 17.41
N ASP A 254 21.77 -39.61 17.16
CA ASP A 254 23.10 -40.18 17.09
C ASP A 254 24.16 -39.24 17.69
N LYS A 255 25.07 -39.88 18.42
CA LYS A 255 26.10 -39.26 19.27
C LYS A 255 27.31 -38.88 18.41
N GLY A 256 27.85 -37.67 18.58
CA GLY A 256 29.19 -37.38 18.10
C GLY A 256 29.70 -35.95 18.29
N GLY A 257 30.63 -35.77 19.23
CA GLY A 257 31.78 -34.86 19.04
C GLY A 257 31.72 -33.45 19.64
N LYS A 258 32.35 -33.30 20.82
CA LYS A 258 32.70 -32.04 21.52
C LYS A 258 33.65 -31.11 20.75
N LYS A 259 33.51 -29.78 20.94
CA LYS A 259 34.44 -28.83 21.65
C LYS A 259 34.08 -27.37 21.32
N GLY A 260 33.60 -26.57 22.27
CA GLY A 260 34.34 -25.48 22.98
C GLY A 260 34.12 -24.11 22.30
N LYS A 261 33.92 -22.93 22.91
CA LYS A 261 34.22 -22.40 24.25
C LYS A 261 33.43 -21.08 24.50
N LYS A 262 33.34 -20.70 25.79
CA LYS A 262 32.55 -19.66 26.50
C LYS A 262 32.64 -18.17 26.06
N LYS A 263 31.47 -17.51 26.05
CA LYS A 263 30.89 -16.46 26.96
C LYS A 263 31.69 -15.20 27.37
N LYS A 264 31.11 -14.01 27.14
CA LYS A 264 30.71 -12.88 28.06
C LYS A 264 30.45 -11.62 27.19
N GLY A 265 29.31 -10.91 27.24
CA GLY A 265 28.74 -10.08 28.32
C GLY A 265 29.34 -8.66 28.20
N GLY A 266 28.66 -7.52 28.13
CA GLY A 266 27.26 -7.07 28.14
C GLY A 266 27.29 -5.53 28.04
N ALA A 267 26.15 -4.86 27.86
CA ALA A 267 25.79 -3.55 28.46
C ALA A 267 24.58 -2.95 27.71
N ALA A 268 23.55 -2.63 28.48
CA ALA A 268 22.43 -1.80 28.08
C ALA A 268 22.88 -0.35 27.89
N ALA A 269 22.27 0.36 26.95
CA ALA A 269 22.35 1.81 26.85
C ALA A 269 20.93 2.38 26.66
N ASN A 270 20.67 3.45 27.40
CA ASN A 270 19.38 4.05 27.70
C ASN A 270 18.69 4.67 26.48
N ALA A 271 17.36 4.61 26.50
CA ALA A 271 16.47 5.42 25.70
C ALA A 271 16.23 6.77 26.39
N THR A 272 16.55 7.87 25.72
CA THR A 272 16.05 9.22 26.02
C THR A 272 15.94 10.03 24.73
N ASP A 273 14.78 10.67 24.57
CA ASP A 273 14.38 11.72 23.61
C ASP A 273 14.49 11.45 22.10
N VAL A 274 13.32 11.15 21.49
CA VAL A 274 13.11 11.24 20.04
C VAL A 274 12.13 12.38 19.76
N GLN A 275 12.65 13.56 19.43
CA GLN A 275 11.92 14.54 18.62
C GLN A 275 11.51 13.85 17.30
N ALA A 276 10.28 14.10 16.82
CA ALA A 276 9.75 13.47 15.61
C ALA A 276 10.55 13.86 14.35
N VAL A 277 11.25 12.89 13.76
CA VAL A 277 12.03 13.03 12.52
C VAL A 277 11.37 12.17 11.43
N ALA A 278 10.56 12.75 10.54
CA ALA A 278 9.84 12.04 9.48
C ALA A 278 10.00 12.71 8.10
N ASN A 279 10.18 11.91 7.03
CA ASN A 279 10.17 12.41 5.63
C ASN A 279 8.81 13.05 5.34
N LYS A 280 8.67 13.89 4.31
CA LYS A 280 7.36 14.53 4.06
C LYS A 280 6.98 14.65 2.60
N PHE A 281 5.68 14.62 2.32
CA PHE A 281 5.11 15.10 1.06
C PHE A 281 4.45 16.45 1.26
N GLU A 282 4.74 17.39 0.37
CA GLU A 282 4.07 18.67 0.28
C GLU A 282 3.07 18.59 -0.88
N ILE A 283 1.77 18.50 -0.57
CA ILE A 283 0.71 18.34 -1.56
C ILE A 283 0.19 19.71 -1.99
N LEU A 284 0.46 20.09 -3.23
CA LEU A 284 -0.08 21.30 -3.84
C LEU A 284 -1.45 21.04 -4.45
N GLN A 285 -2.40 21.96 -4.20
CA GLN A 285 -3.66 21.97 -4.96
C GLN A 285 -3.39 22.33 -6.43
N LEU A 286 -4.41 22.11 -7.27
CA LEU A 286 -4.34 22.47 -8.68
C LEU A 286 -4.12 23.97 -8.84
N GLN A 287 -3.21 24.32 -9.72
CA GLN A 287 -2.95 25.68 -10.15
C GLN A 287 -3.68 25.92 -11.48
N ASP A 288 -3.98 27.17 -11.81
CA ASP A 288 -4.62 27.51 -13.09
C ASP A 288 -3.76 27.11 -14.30
N THR A 289 -2.45 26.98 -14.10
CA THR A 289 -1.46 26.56 -15.09
C THR A 289 -1.24 25.05 -15.14
N SER A 290 -1.85 24.27 -14.23
CA SER A 290 -1.69 22.82 -14.18
C SER A 290 -2.38 22.17 -15.41
N PRO A 291 -1.71 21.23 -16.11
CA PRO A 291 -2.34 20.51 -17.21
C PRO A 291 -3.53 19.69 -16.71
N VAL A 292 -4.68 19.88 -17.35
CA VAL A 292 -5.85 19.01 -17.18
C VAL A 292 -5.74 17.85 -18.15
N VAL A 293 -5.96 16.63 -17.65
CA VAL A 293 -5.95 15.43 -18.48
C VAL A 293 -7.39 15.11 -18.91
N VAL A 294 -7.63 14.99 -20.21
CA VAL A 294 -8.93 14.62 -20.78
C VAL A 294 -8.86 13.17 -21.24
N ALA A 295 -9.56 12.27 -20.54
CA ALA A 295 -9.66 10.86 -20.91
C ALA A 295 -10.91 10.61 -21.75
N THR A 296 -10.74 9.98 -22.91
CA THR A 296 -11.82 9.77 -23.87
C THR A 296 -12.31 8.32 -23.87
N ASP A 297 -13.59 8.08 -24.14
CA ASP A 297 -14.18 6.73 -24.12
C ASP A 297 -13.50 5.73 -25.07
N GLU A 298 -12.86 6.21 -26.15
CA GLU A 298 -12.14 5.38 -27.11
C GLU A 298 -11.03 4.51 -26.48
N VAL A 299 -10.50 4.91 -25.32
CA VAL A 299 -9.42 4.18 -24.62
C VAL A 299 -9.95 3.02 -23.76
N HIS A 300 -11.26 2.99 -23.49
CA HIS A 300 -11.87 2.10 -22.50
C HIS A 300 -11.62 0.61 -22.80
N ASP A 301 -11.74 0.19 -24.06
CA ASP A 301 -11.64 -1.22 -24.47
C ASP A 301 -10.20 -1.74 -24.62
N VAL A 302 -9.21 -0.86 -24.41
CA VAL A 302 -7.80 -1.16 -24.64
C VAL A 302 -6.98 -0.94 -23.37
N ARG A 303 -7.16 0.19 -22.68
CA ARG A 303 -6.48 0.52 -21.44
C ARG A 303 -7.27 1.60 -20.67
N PRO A 304 -8.28 1.23 -19.89
CA PRO A 304 -9.34 2.15 -19.47
C PRO A 304 -8.96 3.22 -18.44
N TYR A 305 -7.87 3.04 -17.68
CA TYR A 305 -7.57 3.91 -16.55
C TYR A 305 -6.22 4.60 -16.68
N VAL A 306 -6.20 5.87 -16.26
CA VAL A 306 -5.00 6.69 -16.09
C VAL A 306 -5.08 7.41 -14.74
N VAL A 307 -3.93 7.60 -14.10
CA VAL A 307 -3.73 8.41 -12.90
C VAL A 307 -2.51 9.29 -13.14
N CYS A 308 -2.59 10.58 -12.81
CA CYS A 308 -1.51 11.53 -13.04
C CYS A 308 -1.21 12.37 -11.80
N CYS A 309 0.03 12.84 -11.68
CA CYS A 309 0.43 13.92 -10.77
C CYS A 309 1.63 14.66 -11.36
N ILE A 310 2.02 15.76 -10.73
CA ILE A 310 3.25 16.48 -11.06
C ILE A 310 4.18 16.46 -9.85
N LEU A 311 5.44 16.09 -10.07
CA LEU A 311 6.49 16.27 -9.08
C LEU A 311 7.15 17.61 -9.34
N ARG A 312 7.15 18.49 -8.34
CA ARG A 312 7.74 19.82 -8.43
C ARG A 312 9.12 19.87 -7.78
N LYS A 313 10.02 20.66 -8.34
CA LYS A 313 11.35 20.96 -7.77
C LYS A 313 12.19 19.70 -7.49
N VAL A 314 12.15 18.72 -8.39
CA VAL A 314 12.98 17.50 -8.26
C VAL A 314 14.46 17.81 -8.52
N GLN A 315 15.34 17.05 -7.87
CA GLN A 315 16.79 17.23 -7.91
C GLN A 315 17.46 16.09 -8.69
N LEU A 316 17.19 16.02 -10.00
CA LEU A 316 17.69 14.96 -10.88
C LEU A 316 19.19 15.09 -11.22
N ASP A 317 19.75 16.29 -11.06
CA ASP A 317 21.17 16.65 -11.23
C ASP A 317 22.09 16.17 -10.11
N LYS A 318 21.53 15.78 -8.95
CA LYS A 318 22.29 15.14 -7.88
C LYS A 318 22.97 13.85 -8.38
N GLU A 319 24.13 13.54 -7.81
CA GLU A 319 24.99 12.45 -8.28
C GLU A 319 24.23 11.12 -8.45
N GLY A 320 24.06 10.72 -9.71
CA GLY A 320 23.39 9.48 -10.12
C GLY A 320 21.88 9.44 -9.84
N MET A 321 21.24 10.54 -9.45
CA MET A 321 19.83 10.58 -9.05
C MET A 321 18.89 10.24 -10.20
N LEU A 322 19.10 10.83 -11.38
CA LEU A 322 18.34 10.47 -12.58
C LEU A 322 18.42 8.97 -12.87
N ARG A 323 19.62 8.38 -12.79
CA ARG A 323 19.82 6.94 -13.00
C ARG A 323 19.09 6.11 -11.94
N LYS A 324 19.14 6.51 -10.65
CA LYS A 324 18.42 5.84 -9.55
C LYS A 324 16.92 5.90 -9.77
N PHE A 325 16.37 7.06 -10.15
CA PHE A 325 14.95 7.25 -10.42
C PHE A 325 14.46 6.41 -11.63
N LEU A 326 15.22 6.38 -12.73
CA LEU A 326 14.92 5.52 -13.87
C LEU A 326 15.03 4.02 -13.52
N THR A 327 15.99 3.64 -12.68
CA THR A 327 16.14 2.26 -12.20
C THR A 327 14.98 1.84 -11.32
N LEU A 328 14.47 2.74 -10.46
CA LEU A 328 13.27 2.52 -9.67
C LEU A 328 12.05 2.25 -10.56
N GLN A 329 11.84 3.09 -11.59
CA GLN A 329 10.73 2.89 -12.54
C GLN A 329 10.80 1.51 -13.20
N ASN A 330 11.98 1.11 -13.70
CA ASN A 330 12.17 -0.22 -14.30
C ASN A 330 11.91 -1.36 -13.28
N LYS A 331 12.40 -1.23 -12.05
CA LYS A 331 12.15 -2.21 -10.97
C LYS A 331 10.65 -2.35 -10.68
N LEU A 332 9.91 -1.24 -10.62
CA LEU A 332 8.46 -1.25 -10.39
C LEU A 332 7.69 -1.80 -11.59
N HIS A 333 8.15 -1.56 -12.82
CA HIS A 333 7.56 -2.20 -14.00
C HIS A 333 7.68 -3.72 -13.92
N ASP A 334 8.83 -4.24 -13.51
CA ASP A 334 9.10 -5.68 -13.44
C ASP A 334 8.38 -6.39 -12.28
N THR A 335 8.32 -5.73 -11.12
CA THR A 335 7.77 -6.33 -9.88
C THR A 335 6.28 -5.98 -9.73
N LEU A 336 5.97 -4.72 -9.43
CA LEU A 336 4.62 -4.28 -9.11
C LEU A 336 3.70 -4.26 -10.34
N CYS A 337 4.16 -3.78 -11.50
CA CYS A 337 3.31 -3.62 -12.68
C CYS A 337 3.18 -4.88 -13.55
N ALA A 338 3.62 -6.04 -13.03
CA ALA A 338 3.59 -7.33 -13.72
C ALA A 338 4.22 -7.31 -15.13
N LYS A 339 5.39 -6.67 -15.28
CA LYS A 339 6.09 -6.46 -16.57
C LYS A 339 5.23 -5.67 -17.56
N ARG A 340 4.69 -4.57 -17.06
CA ARG A 340 3.84 -3.60 -17.76
C ARG A 340 2.45 -4.12 -18.18
N THR A 341 2.07 -5.35 -17.83
CA THR A 341 0.78 -5.90 -18.25
C THR A 341 -0.40 -5.31 -17.47
N GLU A 342 -0.22 -5.05 -16.18
CA GLU A 342 -1.30 -4.54 -15.32
C GLU A 342 -1.31 -3.01 -15.20
N ALA A 343 -0.12 -2.40 -15.17
CA ALA A 343 0.06 -0.96 -15.09
C ALA A 343 1.30 -0.53 -15.89
N THR A 344 1.43 0.75 -16.23
CA THR A 344 2.63 1.30 -16.89
C THR A 344 2.87 2.70 -16.35
N ILE A 345 4.02 2.88 -15.73
CA ILE A 345 4.55 4.18 -15.30
C ILE A 345 5.25 4.84 -16.48
N ALA A 346 4.98 6.12 -16.69
CA ALA A 346 5.70 6.96 -17.63
C ALA A 346 5.97 8.35 -17.00
N THR A 347 7.14 8.91 -17.29
CA THR A 347 7.59 10.20 -16.76
C THR A 347 8.02 11.13 -17.87
N HIS A 348 7.62 12.40 -17.76
CA HIS A 348 7.78 13.41 -18.80
C HIS A 348 8.31 14.72 -18.19
N ASP A 349 9.20 15.40 -18.92
CA ASP A 349 9.63 16.74 -18.56
C ASP A 349 8.47 17.72 -18.79
N LEU A 350 7.93 18.28 -17.70
CA LEU A 350 6.74 19.14 -17.74
C LEU A 350 6.97 20.39 -18.62
N SER A 351 8.20 20.90 -18.69
CA SER A 351 8.53 22.09 -19.49
C SER A 351 8.37 21.87 -20.99
N LYS A 352 8.27 20.60 -21.43
CA LYS A 352 8.14 20.20 -22.85
C LYS A 352 6.69 19.84 -23.22
N LEU A 353 5.74 20.01 -22.31
CA LEU A 353 4.32 19.81 -22.53
C LEU A 353 3.65 21.15 -22.83
N SER A 354 2.61 21.13 -23.67
CA SER A 354 1.82 22.32 -24.02
C SER A 354 0.34 22.14 -23.73
N GLY A 355 -0.21 22.93 -22.79
CA GLY A 355 -1.64 22.98 -22.53
C GLY A 355 -2.21 21.71 -21.91
N LYS A 356 -3.41 21.31 -22.36
CA LYS A 356 -4.12 20.12 -21.88
C LYS A 356 -3.50 18.86 -22.46
N VAL A 357 -3.68 17.75 -21.75
CA VAL A 357 -3.23 16.43 -22.18
C VAL A 357 -4.43 15.55 -22.48
N THR A 358 -4.50 14.95 -23.66
CA THR A 358 -5.55 14.03 -24.06
C THR A 358 -5.06 12.59 -23.93
N TYR A 359 -5.78 11.76 -23.16
CA TYR A 359 -5.62 10.32 -23.11
C TYR A 359 -6.72 9.64 -23.93
N SER A 360 -6.34 9.04 -25.06
CA SER A 360 -7.30 8.48 -26.03
C SER A 360 -6.74 7.24 -26.72
N ALA A 361 -7.52 6.64 -27.62
CA ALA A 361 -7.05 5.59 -28.51
C ALA A 361 -7.54 5.79 -29.95
N LYS A 362 -6.66 5.56 -30.92
CA LYS A 362 -6.96 5.67 -32.36
C LYS A 362 -6.20 4.61 -33.16
N PRO A 363 -6.47 4.45 -34.48
CA PRO A 363 -5.74 3.50 -35.31
C PRO A 363 -4.21 3.72 -35.21
N PRO A 364 -3.42 2.66 -35.08
CA PRO A 364 -2.00 2.74 -34.75
C PRO A 364 -1.14 3.44 -35.83
N GLU A 365 -1.60 3.49 -37.08
CA GLU A 365 -0.97 4.22 -38.18
C GLU A 365 -1.08 5.74 -38.01
N GLN A 366 -2.03 6.21 -37.21
CA GLN A 366 -2.30 7.64 -36.98
C GLN A 366 -1.61 8.20 -35.74
N ILE A 367 -0.95 7.35 -34.94
CA ILE A 367 -0.19 7.76 -33.76
C ILE A 367 1.27 7.85 -34.19
N LYS A 368 1.81 9.06 -34.30
CA LYS A 368 3.21 9.31 -34.66
C LYS A 368 3.97 9.80 -33.44
N LEU A 369 5.13 9.20 -33.19
CA LEU A 369 6.04 9.61 -32.12
C LEU A 369 7.48 9.27 -32.51
N THR A 370 8.43 9.96 -31.89
CA THR A 370 9.82 9.49 -31.86
C THR A 370 10.02 8.68 -30.58
N PRO A 371 10.14 7.34 -30.63
CA PRO A 371 10.23 6.52 -29.43
C PRO A 371 11.48 6.84 -28.62
N LEU A 372 11.39 6.75 -27.29
CA LEU A 372 12.52 6.98 -26.40
C LEU A 372 13.74 6.13 -26.81
N GLY A 373 14.89 6.78 -26.97
CA GLY A 373 16.14 6.13 -27.40
C GLY A 373 16.28 5.92 -28.90
N ARG A 374 15.30 6.35 -29.70
CA ARG A 374 15.37 6.37 -31.17
C ARG A 374 15.47 7.81 -31.68
N THR A 375 15.94 7.97 -32.90
CA THR A 375 16.16 9.28 -33.54
C THR A 375 15.17 9.58 -34.66
N LYS A 376 14.45 8.57 -35.15
CA LYS A 376 13.51 8.70 -36.27
C LYS A 376 12.07 8.63 -35.76
N GLU A 377 11.23 9.55 -36.23
CA GLU A 377 9.78 9.47 -36.05
C GLU A 377 9.22 8.24 -36.78
N MET A 378 8.27 7.57 -36.14
CA MET A 378 7.55 6.43 -36.71
C MET A 378 6.15 6.36 -36.14
N THR A 379 5.30 5.56 -36.80
CA THR A 379 3.97 5.26 -36.30
C THR A 379 4.01 4.25 -35.16
N ALA A 380 2.97 4.23 -34.32
CA ALA A 380 2.79 3.22 -33.29
C ALA A 380 2.70 1.80 -33.89
N LEU A 381 2.14 1.66 -35.10
CA LEU A 381 2.10 0.40 -35.82
C LEU A 381 3.50 -0.10 -36.18
N GLU A 382 4.32 0.74 -36.82
CA GLU A 382 5.69 0.39 -37.22
C GLU A 382 6.54 0.00 -36.00
N LEU A 383 6.42 0.76 -34.90
CA LEU A 383 7.12 0.44 -33.66
C LEU A 383 6.67 -0.91 -33.10
N TYR A 384 5.37 -1.16 -33.04
CA TYR A 384 4.81 -2.41 -32.55
C TYR A 384 5.30 -3.61 -33.37
N GLN A 385 5.28 -3.51 -34.70
CA GLN A 385 5.72 -4.56 -35.61
C GLN A 385 7.20 -4.89 -35.40
N GLN A 386 8.07 -3.87 -35.32
CA GLN A 386 9.50 -4.08 -35.07
C GLN A 386 9.76 -4.78 -33.72
N LEU A 387 9.08 -4.34 -32.65
CA LEU A 387 9.22 -4.97 -31.34
C LEU A 387 8.66 -6.41 -31.32
N ALA A 388 7.59 -6.68 -32.07
CA ALA A 388 7.04 -8.03 -32.20
C ALA A 388 8.01 -8.96 -32.95
N GLU A 389 8.64 -8.48 -34.02
CA GLU A 389 9.68 -9.22 -34.76
C GLU A 389 10.90 -9.51 -33.89
N GLU A 390 11.40 -8.52 -33.13
CA GLU A 390 12.48 -8.69 -32.15
C GLU A 390 12.12 -9.73 -31.08
N ALA A 391 10.89 -9.66 -30.55
CA ALA A 391 10.40 -10.62 -29.57
C ALA A 391 10.34 -12.04 -30.15
N ASP A 392 9.92 -12.20 -31.40
CA ASP A 392 9.86 -13.49 -32.10
C ASP A 392 11.24 -14.06 -32.40
N ALA A 393 12.18 -13.22 -32.83
CA ALA A 393 13.56 -13.63 -33.01
C ALA A 393 14.15 -14.16 -31.69
N LEU A 394 13.98 -13.43 -30.59
CA LEU A 394 14.49 -13.82 -29.28
C LEU A 394 13.79 -15.07 -28.72
N ARG A 395 12.49 -15.24 -29.00
CA ARG A 395 11.73 -16.45 -28.65
C ARG A 395 12.26 -17.68 -29.38
N LYS A 396 12.50 -17.56 -30.69
CA LYS A 396 13.07 -18.62 -31.54
C LYS A 396 14.48 -18.99 -31.11
N GLU A 397 15.34 -17.99 -30.88
CA GLU A 397 16.72 -18.18 -30.39
C GLU A 397 16.75 -18.94 -29.07
N LYS A 398 15.89 -18.56 -28.11
CA LYS A 398 15.80 -19.20 -26.79
C LYS A 398 14.96 -20.49 -26.77
N LYS A 399 14.50 -20.97 -27.94
CA LYS A 399 13.65 -22.17 -28.11
C LYS A 399 12.44 -22.20 -27.16
N ARG A 400 11.82 -21.04 -26.93
CA ARG A 400 10.64 -20.91 -26.05
C ARG A 400 9.36 -20.99 -26.87
N SER A 401 8.32 -21.60 -26.30
CA SER A 401 6.97 -21.59 -26.91
C SER A 401 6.32 -20.21 -26.84
N THR A 402 6.60 -19.42 -25.79
CA THR A 402 6.05 -18.09 -25.52
C THR A 402 7.13 -17.00 -25.53
N TYR A 403 6.74 -15.75 -25.79
CA TYR A 403 7.69 -14.62 -25.76
C TYR A 403 8.37 -14.50 -24.39
N PRO A 404 9.62 -14.04 -24.34
CA PRO A 404 10.26 -13.62 -23.10
C PRO A 404 9.36 -12.65 -22.34
N GLY A 405 9.27 -12.80 -21.01
CA GLY A 405 8.33 -12.03 -20.19
C GLY A 405 8.49 -10.50 -20.30
N ILE A 406 9.63 -10.01 -20.78
CA ILE A 406 9.89 -8.60 -21.06
C ILE A 406 9.02 -8.04 -22.21
N TYR A 407 8.54 -8.88 -23.13
CA TYR A 407 7.68 -8.46 -24.26
C TYR A 407 6.22 -8.83 -24.05
N LYS A 408 5.84 -9.31 -22.84
CA LYS A 408 4.49 -9.80 -22.57
C LYS A 408 3.43 -8.71 -22.76
N TYR A 409 3.79 -7.44 -22.53
CA TYR A 409 2.90 -6.30 -22.74
C TYR A 409 2.45 -6.11 -24.19
N LEU A 410 3.20 -6.62 -25.19
CA LEU A 410 2.81 -6.53 -26.60
C LEU A 410 1.51 -7.30 -26.89
N TYR A 411 1.20 -8.35 -26.10
CA TYR A 411 -0.06 -9.09 -26.25
C TYR A 411 -1.30 -8.26 -25.92
N LEU A 412 -1.17 -7.21 -25.12
CA LEU A 412 -2.30 -6.34 -24.77
C LEU A 412 -2.83 -5.57 -25.98
N LEU A 413 -1.96 -5.34 -26.95
CA LEU A 413 -2.26 -4.59 -28.16
C LEU A 413 -2.48 -5.50 -29.38
N LYS A 414 -2.16 -6.79 -29.25
CA LYS A 414 -2.34 -7.74 -30.34
C LYS A 414 -3.81 -7.80 -30.75
N ASP A 415 -4.07 -7.72 -32.05
CA ASP A 415 -5.40 -7.78 -32.67
C ASP A 415 -6.35 -6.63 -32.27
N LYS A 416 -5.84 -5.57 -31.63
CA LYS A 416 -6.62 -4.37 -31.28
C LYS A 416 -6.64 -3.41 -32.47
N GLN A 417 -7.82 -2.88 -32.77
CA GLN A 417 -8.03 -1.90 -33.86
C GLN A 417 -7.56 -0.48 -33.50
N ARG A 418 -7.37 -0.20 -32.21
CA ARG A 418 -6.96 1.12 -31.70
C ARG A 418 -5.93 0.95 -30.61
N TYR A 419 -4.92 1.82 -30.60
CA TYR A 419 -3.86 1.83 -29.59
C TYR A 419 -3.98 3.08 -28.72
N PRO A 420 -3.72 2.97 -27.41
CA PRO A 420 -3.83 4.10 -26.50
C PRO A 420 -2.63 5.04 -26.68
N TYR A 421 -2.83 6.33 -26.48
CA TYR A 421 -1.77 7.32 -26.51
C TYR A 421 -2.11 8.49 -25.57
N LEU A 422 -1.08 9.19 -25.12
CA LEU A 422 -1.24 10.53 -24.55
C LEU A 422 -0.62 11.56 -25.49
N ALA A 423 -1.32 12.67 -25.72
CA ALA A 423 -0.81 13.79 -26.50
C ALA A 423 -1.19 15.12 -25.85
N ASP A 424 -0.39 16.15 -26.06
CA ASP A 424 -0.70 17.50 -25.62
C ASP A 424 -1.49 18.32 -26.67
N ASP A 425 -1.88 19.55 -26.34
CA ASP A 425 -2.68 20.42 -27.22
C ASP A 425 -1.92 20.84 -28.50
N SER A 426 -0.59 20.72 -28.52
CA SER A 426 0.21 20.97 -29.74
C SER A 426 0.12 19.79 -30.73
N GLY A 427 -0.46 18.67 -30.31
CA GLY A 427 -0.52 17.42 -31.07
C GLY A 427 0.71 16.54 -30.91
N GLN A 428 1.66 16.91 -30.05
CA GLN A 428 2.81 16.08 -29.71
C GLN A 428 2.34 14.87 -28.89
N VAL A 429 2.65 13.67 -29.36
CA VAL A 429 2.44 12.43 -28.59
C VAL A 429 3.50 12.33 -27.50
N LEU A 430 3.05 12.26 -26.24
CA LEU A 430 3.87 12.16 -25.05
C LEU A 430 4.29 10.71 -24.78
N SER A 431 3.34 9.78 -24.88
CA SER A 431 3.56 8.35 -24.64
C SER A 431 2.65 7.47 -25.49
N PHE A 432 3.10 6.23 -25.70
CA PHE A 432 2.33 5.14 -26.28
C PHE A 432 2.34 3.96 -25.29
N PRO A 433 1.40 3.93 -24.32
CA PRO A 433 1.32 2.85 -23.33
C PRO A 433 0.86 1.52 -23.95
N PRO A 434 1.29 0.37 -23.44
CA PRO A 434 2.31 0.16 -22.40
C PRO A 434 3.75 0.15 -22.97
N ILE A 435 3.97 0.59 -24.22
CA ILE A 435 5.22 0.39 -24.94
C ILE A 435 6.32 1.35 -24.49
N THR A 436 6.16 2.66 -24.70
CA THR A 436 7.25 3.62 -24.52
C THR A 436 6.79 5.07 -24.41
N ASN A 437 7.70 5.93 -23.96
CA ASN A 437 7.56 7.38 -23.96
C ASN A 437 8.10 7.97 -25.27
N SER A 438 7.72 9.21 -25.56
CA SER A 438 8.28 9.99 -26.65
C SER A 438 9.61 10.64 -26.23
N GLN A 439 10.54 10.69 -27.18
CA GLN A 439 11.83 11.37 -27.03
C GLN A 439 11.65 12.87 -26.78
N GLY A 440 10.59 13.49 -27.32
CA GLY A 440 10.31 14.91 -27.20
C GLY A 440 10.10 15.37 -25.75
N THR A 441 9.59 14.49 -24.89
CA THR A 441 9.28 14.79 -23.48
C THR A 441 10.26 14.14 -22.51
N ARG A 442 11.42 13.67 -22.99
CA ARG A 442 12.39 12.95 -22.16
C ARG A 442 12.88 13.81 -21.00
N ILE A 443 12.90 13.23 -19.79
CA ILE A 443 13.54 13.82 -18.62
C ILE A 443 15.07 13.75 -18.72
N SER A 444 15.73 14.79 -18.23
CA SER A 444 17.19 14.91 -18.13
C SER A 444 17.60 15.40 -16.74
N GLU A 445 18.89 15.59 -16.51
CA GLU A 445 19.41 16.07 -15.22
C GLU A 445 18.95 17.51 -14.93
N GLU A 446 18.64 18.28 -15.98
CA GLU A 446 18.13 19.65 -15.89
C GLU A 446 16.62 19.72 -15.59
N THR A 447 15.89 18.60 -15.73
CA THR A 447 14.44 18.58 -15.50
C THR A 447 14.13 18.84 -14.03
N ARG A 448 13.30 19.85 -13.75
CA ARG A 448 12.89 20.24 -12.39
C ARG A 448 11.45 19.89 -12.04
N ASP A 449 10.58 19.84 -13.03
CA ASP A 449 9.19 19.45 -12.85
C ASP A 449 8.87 18.26 -13.76
N VAL A 450 8.32 17.20 -13.18
CA VAL A 450 8.06 15.93 -13.88
C VAL A 450 6.56 15.66 -13.87
N PHE A 451 5.97 15.57 -15.06
CA PHE A 451 4.63 15.03 -15.23
C PHE A 451 4.70 13.50 -15.18
N VAL A 452 3.99 12.89 -14.24
CA VAL A 452 3.98 11.45 -14.01
C VAL A 452 2.62 10.89 -14.36
N GLU A 453 2.59 9.85 -15.17
CA GLU A 453 1.38 9.10 -15.50
C GLU A 453 1.53 7.62 -15.14
N VAL A 454 0.41 7.03 -14.71
CA VAL A 454 0.26 5.59 -14.54
C VAL A 454 -1.01 5.17 -15.27
N THR A 455 -0.86 4.34 -16.31
CA THR A 455 -1.98 3.78 -17.08
C THR A 455 -2.15 2.29 -16.80
N GLY A 456 -3.37 1.76 -16.82
CA GLY A 456 -3.62 0.36 -16.50
C GLY A 456 -5.06 -0.10 -16.67
N ASN A 457 -5.33 -1.32 -16.18
CA ASN A 457 -6.64 -1.98 -16.29
C ASN A 457 -7.49 -1.86 -15.02
N SER A 458 -6.95 -1.29 -13.94
CA SER A 458 -7.64 -1.11 -12.66
C SER A 458 -7.24 0.23 -12.02
N LEU A 459 -8.21 1.09 -11.75
CA LEU A 459 -7.97 2.40 -11.12
C LEU A 459 -7.33 2.27 -9.72
N PRO A 460 -7.85 1.46 -8.78
CA PRO A 460 -7.20 1.25 -7.49
C PRO A 460 -5.75 0.77 -7.62
N PHE A 461 -5.48 -0.08 -8.62
CA PHE A 461 -4.14 -0.57 -8.87
C PHE A 461 -3.20 0.51 -9.43
N CYS A 462 -3.69 1.36 -10.35
CA CYS A 462 -2.92 2.50 -10.85
C CYS A 462 -2.57 3.48 -9.73
N LYS A 463 -3.51 3.76 -8.81
CA LYS A 463 -3.27 4.56 -7.61
C LYS A 463 -2.20 3.93 -6.71
N LYS A 464 -2.31 2.62 -6.41
CA LYS A 464 -1.30 1.88 -5.63
C LYS A 464 0.10 1.96 -6.27
N VAL A 465 0.19 1.82 -7.59
CA VAL A 465 1.48 1.94 -8.32
C VAL A 465 2.04 3.35 -8.21
N MET A 466 1.20 4.38 -8.35
CA MET A 466 1.60 5.77 -8.18
C MET A 466 2.08 6.02 -6.75
N ASP A 467 1.36 5.57 -5.73
CA ASP A 467 1.75 5.73 -4.32
C ASP A 467 3.13 5.13 -4.05
N VAL A 468 3.35 3.88 -4.46
CA VAL A 468 4.64 3.19 -4.27
C VAL A 468 5.76 3.90 -5.01
N LEU A 469 5.51 4.39 -6.23
CA LEU A 469 6.50 5.18 -6.98
C LEU A 469 6.88 6.44 -6.22
N LEU A 470 5.91 7.21 -5.71
CA LEU A 470 6.17 8.47 -5.03
C LEU A 470 6.87 8.26 -3.67
N ILE A 471 6.45 7.25 -2.91
CA ILE A 471 7.05 6.88 -1.61
C ILE A 471 8.51 6.47 -1.79
N GLU A 472 8.80 5.60 -2.76
CA GLU A 472 10.18 5.16 -3.00
C GLU A 472 11.02 6.29 -3.61
N SER A 473 10.43 7.19 -4.39
CA SER A 473 11.11 8.40 -4.90
C SER A 473 11.49 9.37 -3.79
N LEU A 474 10.61 9.56 -2.79
CA LEU A 474 10.90 10.34 -1.59
C LEU A 474 12.07 9.74 -0.79
N LYS A 475 12.05 8.42 -0.57
CA LYS A 475 13.12 7.69 0.14
C LYS A 475 14.45 7.71 -0.60
N LEU A 476 14.43 7.81 -1.94
CA LEU A 476 15.64 8.00 -2.74
C LEU A 476 16.24 9.40 -2.60
N GLY A 477 15.51 10.35 -2.01
CA GLY A 477 15.93 11.75 -1.92
C GLY A 477 15.74 12.52 -3.22
N LEU A 478 14.71 12.19 -4.02
CA LEU A 478 14.42 12.86 -5.29
C LEU A 478 14.02 14.35 -5.11
N GLY A 479 13.41 14.68 -3.97
CA GLY A 479 13.00 16.04 -3.65
C GLY A 479 14.09 16.85 -2.94
N CYS A 480 13.71 17.92 -2.24
CA CYS A 480 14.66 18.84 -1.59
C CYS A 480 15.21 18.26 -0.27
N ASP A 481 16.48 18.53 0.03
CA ASP A 481 17.10 18.23 1.33
C ASP A 481 16.67 19.26 2.37
N GLY A 482 16.36 18.79 3.59
CA GLY A 482 16.07 19.64 4.75
C GLY A 482 17.30 20.35 5.32
N GLY A 483 18.09 21.08 4.52
CA GLY A 483 19.24 21.86 5.01
C GLY A 483 20.35 21.03 5.69
N GLU A 484 21.42 21.70 6.13
CA GLU A 484 22.63 21.04 6.65
C GLU A 484 22.46 20.33 8.01
N ASP A 485 21.31 20.49 8.69
CA ASP A 485 21.06 19.95 10.04
C ASP A 485 19.85 18.99 10.17
N ALA A 486 19.21 18.57 9.07
CA ALA A 486 18.13 17.56 9.12
C ALA A 486 18.22 16.49 8.01
N PRO A 487 18.29 15.18 8.35
CA PRO A 487 18.43 14.07 7.39
C PRO A 487 17.09 13.69 6.71
N LEU A 488 16.21 14.66 6.48
CA LEU A 488 14.84 14.44 6.02
C LEU A 488 14.65 14.94 4.58
N HIS A 489 14.00 14.12 3.76
CA HIS A 489 13.64 14.47 2.39
C HIS A 489 12.18 14.96 2.34
N SER A 490 11.95 16.02 1.56
CA SER A 490 10.60 16.51 1.20
C SER A 490 10.37 16.34 -0.30
N LEU A 491 9.24 15.78 -0.71
CA LEU A 491 8.83 15.71 -2.12
C LEU A 491 7.54 16.48 -2.34
N VAL A 492 7.58 17.47 -3.24
CA VAL A 492 6.43 18.30 -3.59
C VAL A 492 5.63 17.62 -4.69
N VAL A 493 4.36 17.33 -4.42
CA VAL A 493 3.44 16.63 -5.34
C VAL A 493 2.23 17.51 -5.60
N GLU A 494 2.05 17.90 -6.86
CA GLU A 494 0.91 18.68 -7.31
C GLU A 494 -0.18 17.77 -7.88
N LYS A 495 -1.43 18.08 -7.50
CA LYS A 495 -2.61 17.35 -7.94
C LYS A 495 -2.90 17.56 -9.42
N VAL A 496 -3.24 16.47 -10.12
CA VAL A 496 -3.75 16.51 -11.48
C VAL A 496 -5.18 15.96 -11.52
N LYS A 497 -6.05 16.63 -12.27
CA LYS A 497 -7.43 16.20 -12.53
C LYS A 497 -7.50 15.53 -13.89
N ILE A 498 -8.21 14.42 -13.92
CA ILE A 498 -8.61 13.70 -15.13
C ILE A 498 -10.11 13.87 -15.28
N VAL A 499 -10.53 14.38 -16.43
CA VAL A 499 -11.93 14.63 -16.79
C VAL A 499 -12.30 13.87 -18.06
N ASP A 500 -13.59 13.69 -18.33
CA ASP A 500 -14.06 13.26 -19.66
C ASP A 500 -14.16 14.43 -20.64
N LYS A 501 -14.62 14.15 -21.88
CA LYS A 501 -14.76 15.16 -22.95
C LYS A 501 -15.70 16.30 -22.56
N GLU A 502 -16.68 15.99 -21.73
CA GLU A 502 -17.69 16.92 -21.21
C GLU A 502 -17.16 17.73 -20.00
N GLY A 503 -15.97 17.40 -19.49
CA GLY A 503 -15.33 18.08 -18.35
C GLY A 503 -15.73 17.51 -16.99
N SER A 504 -16.45 16.40 -16.95
CA SER A 504 -16.84 15.74 -15.69
C SER A 504 -15.65 15.04 -15.06
N LEU A 505 -15.46 15.23 -13.76
CA LEU A 505 -14.33 14.67 -13.04
C LEU A 505 -14.39 13.13 -13.00
N ARG A 506 -13.33 12.47 -13.48
CA ARG A 506 -13.16 11.01 -13.41
C ARG A 506 -12.23 10.61 -12.27
N VAL A 507 -11.07 11.26 -12.19
CA VAL A 507 -10.03 10.95 -11.20
C VAL A 507 -9.33 12.24 -10.79
N VAL A 508 -9.01 12.37 -9.51
CA VAL A 508 -8.04 13.36 -9.03
C VAL A 508 -7.01 12.62 -8.20
N TYR A 509 -5.73 12.93 -8.41
CA TYR A 509 -4.64 12.31 -7.65
C TYR A 509 -3.52 13.33 -7.39
N PRO A 510 -2.91 13.33 -6.17
CA PRO A 510 -3.36 12.57 -5.00
C PRO A 510 -4.66 13.14 -4.40
N SER A 511 -5.54 12.26 -3.94
CA SER A 511 -6.73 12.58 -3.14
C SER A 511 -6.47 12.35 -1.64
N LYS A 512 -7.46 12.58 -0.77
CA LYS A 512 -7.30 12.44 0.69
C LYS A 512 -6.97 11.01 1.15
N THR A 513 -7.24 10.01 0.32
CA THR A 513 -7.00 8.59 0.63
C THR A 513 -5.76 8.03 -0.04
N ASP A 514 -5.05 8.84 -0.84
CA ASP A 514 -3.83 8.43 -1.55
C ASP A 514 -2.59 8.85 -0.75
N LEU A 515 -1.42 8.25 -1.04
CA LEU A 515 -0.14 8.51 -0.34
C LEU A 515 -0.15 8.28 1.18
N VAL A 516 -1.05 7.42 1.67
CA VAL A 516 -1.08 7.03 3.09
C VAL A 516 0.09 6.06 3.36
N CYS A 517 1.17 6.57 3.97
CA CYS A 517 2.35 5.78 4.30
C CYS A 517 2.95 6.22 5.66
N GLU A 518 3.50 5.27 6.39
CA GLU A 518 3.96 5.45 7.76
C GLU A 518 5.27 6.24 7.85
N GLY A 519 5.38 7.12 8.85
CA GLY A 519 6.60 7.91 9.07
C GLY A 519 6.89 8.92 7.95
N ILE A 520 5.88 9.20 7.11
CA ILE A 520 5.91 10.27 6.13
C ILE A 520 4.81 11.27 6.46
N ALA A 521 5.16 12.51 6.80
CA ALA A 521 4.19 13.57 7.03
C ALA A 521 3.56 14.02 5.70
N LEU A 522 2.24 14.26 5.70
CA LEU A 522 1.51 14.83 4.56
C LEU A 522 1.14 16.28 4.89
N GLU A 523 1.80 17.24 4.27
CA GLU A 523 1.47 18.66 4.40
C GLU A 523 0.66 19.10 3.18
N VAL A 524 -0.63 19.36 3.38
CA VAL A 524 -1.50 19.83 2.30
C VAL A 524 -1.52 21.36 2.31
N HIS A 525 -0.93 21.98 1.29
CA HIS A 525 -0.98 23.43 1.16
C HIS A 525 -2.27 23.82 0.44
N THR A 526 -3.12 24.59 1.13
CA THR A 526 -4.18 25.37 0.49
C THR A 526 -3.55 26.66 -0.03
N THR A 527 -3.54 26.85 -1.34
CA THR A 527 -3.30 28.16 -1.96
C THR A 527 -4.30 29.19 -1.46
#